data_AF-A0A1F6UQB9-F1
#
_entry.id   AF-A0A1F6UQB9-F1
#
_cell.length_a   1.000
_cell.length_b   1.000
_cell.length_c   1.000
_cell.angle_alpha   90.00
_cell.angle_beta   90.00
_cell.angle_gamma   90.00
#
_symmetry.space_group_name_H-M   'P 1'
#
loop_
_entity.id
_entity.type
_entity.pdbx_description
1 polymer ?
#
loop_
_entity_poly.entity_id
_entity_poly.type
_entity_poly.pdbx_seq_one_letter_code
_entity_poly.pdbx_strand_id
1 'polypeptide(L)'
;MSKNTITINQLKILCRHVNELSDAGFTENVAVRLLELGANIYAKDLIMGTTTPDYADQFPLWSKAALKAKNAHLKWKYGRYLRVEHGTPRRQFARLVLKAFQRRKLTKPWMDKLCHTKWKVAIITHEEDARLARSKLYKSPEARWEAAKIKF
;
A
#
# COMPACT_ATOMS: atom_id res chain seq x y z
N MET A 1 6.36 13.99 -18.68
CA MET A 1 5.96 13.47 -17.35
C MET A 1 4.46 13.66 -17.21
N SER A 2 3.72 12.62 -16.79
CA SER A 2 2.29 12.75 -16.50
C SER A 2 2.10 13.72 -15.32
N LYS A 3 1.12 14.62 -15.39
CA LYS A 3 0.73 15.50 -14.27
C LYS A 3 0.29 14.71 -13.02
N ASN A 4 0.00 13.42 -13.19
CA ASN A 4 -0.50 12.54 -12.14
C ASN A 4 0.61 11.72 -11.44
N THR A 5 1.86 11.79 -11.91
CA THR A 5 2.98 11.11 -11.25
C THR A 5 3.41 11.87 -10.01
N ILE A 6 3.43 11.20 -8.86
CA ILE A 6 3.95 11.76 -7.62
C ILE A 6 5.48 11.76 -7.67
N THR A 7 6.08 12.90 -7.37
CA THR A 7 7.53 13.10 -7.29
C THR A 7 8.03 12.99 -5.84
N ILE A 8 9.33 12.80 -5.67
CA ILE A 8 9.95 12.81 -4.33
C ILE A 8 9.74 14.14 -3.60
N ASN A 9 9.69 15.27 -4.32
CA ASN A 9 9.46 16.58 -3.73
C ASN A 9 8.02 16.73 -3.24
N GLN A 10 7.04 16.21 -3.99
CA GLN A 10 5.65 16.15 -3.53
C GLN A 10 5.50 15.23 -2.31
N LEU A 11 6.19 14.08 -2.24
CA LEU A 11 6.21 13.26 -1.03
C LEU A 11 6.80 14.00 0.18
N LYS A 12 7.85 14.80 0.00
CA LYS A 12 8.42 15.64 1.06
C LYS A 12 7.43 16.72 1.53
N ILE A 13 6.67 17.32 0.62
CA ILE A 13 5.58 18.26 0.97
C ILE A 13 4.53 17.55 1.81
N LEU A 14 4.08 16.37 1.37
CA LEU A 14 3.10 15.57 2.12
C LEU A 14 3.62 15.18 3.51
N CYS A 15 4.89 14.79 3.64
CA CYS A 15 5.48 14.50 4.95
C CYS A 15 5.51 15.72 5.88
N ARG A 16 5.81 16.90 5.33
CA ARG A 16 5.77 18.16 6.10
C ARG A 16 4.36 18.45 6.58
N HIS A 17 3.37 18.27 5.70
CA HIS A 17 1.96 18.44 6.04
C HIS A 17 1.51 17.51 7.16
N VAL A 18 2.01 16.27 7.22
CA VAL A 18 1.74 15.37 8.36
C VAL A 18 2.24 15.96 9.67
N ASN A 19 3.46 16.53 9.68
CA ASN A 19 4.02 17.15 10.88
C ASN A 19 3.21 18.41 11.27
N GLU A 20 2.92 19.29 10.31
CA GLU A 20 2.14 20.53 10.54
C GLU A 20 0.74 20.24 11.10
N LEU A 21 0.04 19.24 10.56
CA LEU A 21 -1.25 18.82 11.10
C LEU A 21 -1.13 18.24 12.51
N SER A 22 -0.08 17.45 12.77
CA SER A 22 0.16 16.89 14.10
C SER A 22 0.44 17.99 15.13
N ASP A 23 1.23 19.00 14.75
CA ASP A 23 1.53 20.18 15.60
C ASP A 23 0.27 21.02 15.86
N ALA A 24 -0.68 21.03 14.91
CA ALA A 24 -2.00 21.63 15.06
C ALA A 24 -3.01 20.77 15.85
N GLY A 25 -2.59 19.63 16.42
CA GLY A 25 -3.42 18.77 17.28
C GLY A 25 -4.19 17.66 16.56
N PHE A 26 -3.95 17.44 15.27
CA PHE A 26 -4.59 16.33 14.55
C PHE A 26 -3.98 14.99 14.95
N THR A 27 -4.83 13.97 15.08
CA THR A 27 -4.33 12.60 15.26
C THR A 27 -3.60 12.12 14.01
N GLU A 28 -2.61 11.24 14.20
CA GLU A 28 -1.86 10.64 13.09
C GLU A 28 -2.78 9.96 12.07
N ASN A 29 -3.87 9.35 12.53
CA ASN A 29 -4.86 8.67 11.69
C ASN A 29 -5.48 9.57 10.62
N VAL A 30 -5.60 10.87 10.91
CA VAL A 30 -6.10 11.88 9.98
C VAL A 30 -4.94 12.49 9.22
N ALA A 31 -3.88 12.92 9.92
CA ALA A 31 -2.76 13.63 9.32
C ALA A 31 -2.06 12.83 8.21
N VAL A 32 -1.92 11.50 8.37
CA VAL A 32 -1.17 10.65 7.44
C VAL A 32 -1.90 10.31 6.14
N ARG A 33 -3.21 10.60 6.01
CA ARG A 33 -4.05 10.08 4.91
C ARG A 33 -3.58 10.48 3.51
N LEU A 34 -3.19 11.74 3.32
CA LEU A 34 -2.69 12.20 2.03
C LEU A 34 -1.32 11.57 1.71
N LEU A 35 -0.48 11.35 2.72
CA LEU A 35 0.79 10.64 2.54
C LEU A 35 0.57 9.15 2.20
N GLU A 36 -0.42 8.48 2.80
CA GLU A 36 -0.83 7.11 2.42
C GLU A 36 -1.16 7.03 0.93
N LEU A 37 -1.99 7.96 0.43
CA LEU A 37 -2.38 8.01 -0.97
C LEU A 37 -1.19 8.30 -1.89
N GLY A 38 -0.44 9.37 -1.59
CA GLY A 38 0.69 9.79 -2.42
C GLY A 38 1.80 8.75 -2.49
N ALA A 39 2.14 8.11 -1.37
CA ALA A 39 3.14 7.05 -1.32
C ALA A 39 2.69 5.80 -2.09
N ASN A 40 1.39 5.46 -2.05
CA ASN A 40 0.84 4.36 -2.84
C ASN A 40 0.89 4.64 -4.34
N ILE A 41 0.49 5.85 -4.76
CA ILE A 41 0.52 6.25 -6.17
C ILE A 41 1.96 6.26 -6.70
N TYR A 42 2.90 6.80 -5.92
CA TYR A 42 4.33 6.77 -6.28
C TYR A 42 4.80 5.33 -6.54
N ALA A 43 4.50 4.42 -5.61
CA ALA A 43 4.94 3.03 -5.73
C ALA A 43 4.26 2.30 -6.90
N LYS A 44 2.96 2.51 -7.11
CA LYS A 44 2.22 1.92 -8.23
C LYS A 44 2.72 2.41 -9.58
N ASP A 45 3.00 3.71 -9.72
CA ASP A 45 3.57 4.27 -10.95
C ASP A 45 4.95 3.68 -11.24
N LEU A 46 5.81 3.59 -10.21
CA LEU A 46 7.14 3.01 -10.35
C LEU A 46 7.12 1.52 -10.74
N ILE A 47 6.26 0.73 -10.10
CA ILE A 47 6.26 -0.73 -10.25
C ILE A 47 5.38 -1.21 -11.42
N MET A 48 4.29 -0.50 -11.71
CA MET A 48 3.27 -0.93 -12.68
C MET A 48 3.04 0.07 -13.82
N GLY A 49 3.66 1.27 -13.78
CA GLY A 49 3.47 2.29 -14.81
C GLY A 49 2.07 2.90 -14.84
N THR A 50 1.32 2.84 -13.73
CA THR A 50 -0.05 3.37 -13.65
C THR A 50 -0.35 4.06 -12.32
N THR A 51 -1.21 5.07 -12.37
CA THR A 51 -1.68 5.86 -11.22
C THR A 51 -3.18 5.68 -10.96
N THR A 52 -3.82 4.75 -11.66
CA THR A 52 -5.26 4.47 -11.50
C THR A 52 -5.58 3.94 -10.10
N PRO A 53 -6.84 4.09 -9.62
CA PRO A 53 -7.28 3.45 -8.38
C PRO A 53 -7.04 1.93 -8.39
N ASP A 54 -6.88 1.35 -7.21
CA ASP A 54 -6.61 -0.08 -7.05
C ASP A 54 -7.85 -0.94 -7.35
N TYR A 55 -7.78 -1.73 -8.42
CA TYR A 55 -8.79 -2.74 -8.78
C TYR A 55 -8.19 -4.14 -8.80
N ALA A 56 -9.01 -5.16 -8.52
CA ALA A 56 -8.51 -6.52 -8.31
C ALA A 56 -7.86 -7.15 -9.56
N ASP A 57 -8.37 -6.84 -10.75
CA ASP A 57 -7.86 -7.32 -12.03
C ASP A 57 -6.52 -6.70 -12.46
N GLN A 58 -6.08 -5.63 -11.81
CA GLN A 58 -4.82 -4.97 -12.15
C GLN A 58 -3.60 -5.73 -11.61
N PHE A 59 -3.76 -6.51 -10.54
CA PHE A 59 -2.64 -7.10 -9.82
C PHE A 59 -2.44 -8.57 -10.21
N PRO A 60 -1.19 -9.00 -10.47
CA PRO A 60 -0.91 -10.36 -10.95
C PRO A 60 -0.91 -11.41 -9.83
N LEU A 61 -0.71 -11.01 -8.57
CA LEU A 61 -0.59 -11.95 -7.45
C LEU A 61 -1.96 -12.23 -6.83
N TRP A 62 -2.43 -13.47 -6.92
CA TRP A 62 -3.73 -13.91 -6.40
C TRP A 62 -3.55 -15.05 -5.42
N SER A 63 -4.27 -15.05 -4.31
CA SER A 63 -4.30 -16.22 -3.43
C SER A 63 -5.03 -17.38 -4.10
N LYS A 64 -4.69 -18.62 -3.71
CA LYS A 64 -5.41 -19.82 -4.16
C LYS A 64 -6.90 -19.74 -3.85
N ALA A 65 -7.27 -19.15 -2.71
CA ALA A 65 -8.65 -18.94 -2.32
C ALA A 65 -9.34 -17.89 -3.21
N ALA A 66 -8.66 -16.79 -3.54
CA ALA A 66 -9.18 -15.77 -4.44
C ALA A 66 -9.40 -16.31 -5.86
N LEU A 67 -8.47 -17.13 -6.38
CA LEU A 67 -8.63 -17.81 -7.67
C LEU A 67 -9.84 -18.75 -7.67
N LYS A 68 -10.01 -19.55 -6.60
CA LYS A 68 -11.19 -20.41 -6.45
C LYS A 68 -12.49 -19.60 -6.41
N ALA A 69 -12.51 -18.51 -5.65
CA ALA A 69 -13.68 -17.64 -5.54
C ALA A 69 -14.01 -16.94 -6.88
N LYS A 70 -13.00 -16.52 -7.64
CA LYS A 70 -13.18 -15.96 -8.98
C LYS A 70 -13.87 -16.96 -9.91
N ASN A 71 -13.42 -18.22 -9.91
CA ASN A 71 -14.01 -19.26 -10.74
C ASN A 71 -15.44 -19.63 -10.31
N ALA A 72 -15.74 -19.57 -9.01
CA ALA A 72 -17.09 -19.81 -8.50
C ALA A 72 -18.07 -18.65 -8.79
N HIS A 73 -17.56 -17.42 -8.98
CA HIS A 73 -18.36 -16.21 -9.09
C HIS A 73 -18.03 -15.36 -10.34
N LEU A 74 -17.99 -15.98 -11.52
CA LEU A 74 -17.58 -15.36 -12.79
C LEU A 74 -18.36 -14.08 -13.16
N LYS A 75 -19.64 -13.97 -12.77
CA LYS A 75 -20.50 -12.82 -13.10
C LYS A 75 -20.51 -11.74 -12.01
N TRP A 76 -19.87 -11.97 -10.87
CA TRP A 76 -19.95 -11.06 -9.74
C TRP A 76 -18.82 -10.03 -9.79
N LYS A 77 -19.12 -8.80 -9.39
CA LYS A 77 -18.11 -7.76 -9.20
C LYS A 77 -17.13 -8.18 -8.11
N TYR A 78 -15.82 -8.09 -8.38
CA TYR A 78 -14.77 -8.56 -7.46
C TYR A 78 -14.89 -7.99 -6.05
N GLY A 79 -15.25 -6.71 -5.89
CA GLY A 79 -15.38 -6.07 -4.57
C GLY A 79 -16.38 -6.75 -3.61
N ARG A 80 -17.26 -7.62 -4.12
CA ARG A 80 -18.20 -8.39 -3.28
C ARG A 80 -17.53 -9.52 -2.51
N TYR A 81 -16.42 -10.09 -3.00
CA TYR A 81 -15.82 -11.29 -2.43
C TYR A 81 -14.28 -11.24 -2.35
N LEU A 82 -13.66 -10.27 -3.03
CA LEU A 82 -12.21 -10.07 -3.05
C LEU A 82 -11.82 -8.71 -2.48
N ARG A 83 -10.58 -8.65 -2.01
CA ARG A 83 -9.93 -7.45 -1.53
C ARG A 83 -8.57 -7.30 -2.22
N VAL A 84 -8.24 -6.07 -2.61
CA VAL A 84 -6.87 -5.69 -2.92
C VAL A 84 -6.13 -5.47 -1.61
N GLU A 85 -5.14 -6.32 -1.34
CA GLU A 85 -4.36 -6.28 -0.12
C GLU A 85 -2.91 -5.87 -0.35
N HIS A 86 -2.44 -4.93 0.46
CA HIS A 86 -1.08 -4.42 0.42
C HIS A 86 -0.23 -5.19 1.42
N GLY A 87 0.80 -5.92 0.99
CA GLY A 87 1.64 -6.73 1.87
C GLY A 87 2.34 -5.92 2.97
N THR A 88 2.75 -4.68 2.70
CA THR A 88 2.96 -3.69 3.77
C THR A 88 1.70 -2.84 3.88
N PRO A 89 1.02 -2.78 5.05
CA PRO A 89 -0.19 -1.96 5.18
C PRO A 89 0.09 -0.53 4.72
N ARG A 90 -0.79 0.09 3.93
CA ARG A 90 -0.58 1.44 3.36
C ARG A 90 -0.15 2.47 4.40
N ARG A 91 -0.76 2.43 5.59
CA ARG A 91 -0.36 3.27 6.74
C ARG A 91 1.06 3.02 7.20
N GLN A 92 1.45 1.76 7.35
CA GLN A 92 2.81 1.41 7.75
C GLN A 92 3.83 1.78 6.67
N PHE A 93 3.46 1.65 5.40
CA PHE A 93 4.28 2.12 4.29
C PHE A 93 4.49 3.65 4.37
N ALA A 94 3.42 4.42 4.56
CA ALA A 94 3.50 5.87 4.75
C ALA A 94 4.34 6.27 5.98
N ARG A 95 4.22 5.55 7.10
CA ARG A 95 5.05 5.75 8.29
C ARG A 95 6.54 5.57 8.02
N LEU A 96 6.91 4.58 7.20
CA LEU A 96 8.32 4.38 6.79
C LEU A 96 8.83 5.59 6.00
N VAL A 97 8.02 6.13 5.09
CA VAL A 97 8.34 7.33 4.30
C VAL A 97 8.50 8.55 5.21
N LEU A 98 7.54 8.79 6.11
CA LEU A 98 7.58 9.89 7.08
C LEU A 98 8.82 9.82 7.98
N LYS A 99 9.13 8.63 8.49
CA LYS A 99 10.31 8.40 9.33
C LYS A 99 11.62 8.65 8.58
N ALA A 100 11.69 8.30 7.30
CA ALA A 100 12.85 8.61 6.46
C ALA A 100 12.95 10.12 6.20
N PHE A 101 11.84 10.81 5.99
CA PHE A 101 11.80 12.27 5.84
C PHE A 101 12.33 12.98 7.10
N GLN A 102 11.79 12.63 8.27
CA GLN A 102 12.21 13.19 9.56
C GLN A 102 13.70 12.97 9.84
N ARG A 103 14.27 11.85 9.36
CA ARG A 103 15.69 11.53 9.45
C ARG A 103 16.56 12.15 8.34
N ARG A 104 15.97 12.99 7.47
CA ARG A 104 16.63 13.58 6.28
C ARG A 104 17.21 12.53 5.31
N LYS A 105 16.63 11.33 5.29
CA LYS A 105 17.04 10.20 4.43
C LYS A 105 16.11 9.97 3.23
N LEU A 106 15.00 10.71 3.13
CA LEU A 106 14.04 10.58 2.03
C LEU A 106 14.62 11.16 0.72
N THR A 107 15.24 10.28 -0.07
CA THR A 107 15.73 10.54 -1.43
C THR A 107 15.01 9.66 -2.44
N LYS A 108 15.09 10.00 -3.74
CA LYS A 108 14.49 9.16 -4.80
C LYS A 108 15.05 7.73 -4.76
N PRO A 109 16.38 7.48 -4.72
CA PRO A 109 16.91 6.13 -4.64
C PRO A 109 16.43 5.35 -3.40
N TRP A 110 16.30 6.03 -2.26
CA TRP A 110 15.76 5.42 -1.05
C TRP A 110 14.29 5.01 -1.21
N MET A 111 13.46 5.90 -1.78
CA MET A 111 12.04 5.64 -2.02
C MET A 111 11.83 4.51 -3.02
N ASP A 112 12.60 4.49 -4.11
CA ASP A 112 12.52 3.43 -5.13
C ASP A 112 12.87 2.07 -4.51
N LYS A 113 13.96 2.01 -3.73
CA LYS A 113 14.34 0.80 -2.98
C LYS A 113 13.24 0.36 -2.00
N LEU A 114 12.61 1.29 -1.29
CA LEU A 114 11.48 0.98 -0.41
C LEU A 114 10.31 0.37 -1.20
N CYS A 115 9.96 0.94 -2.35
CA CYS A 115 8.89 0.43 -3.20
C CYS A 115 9.16 -1.02 -3.63
N HIS A 116 10.35 -1.30 -4.18
CA HIS A 116 10.69 -2.65 -4.62
C HIS A 116 10.71 -3.70 -3.49
N THR A 117 11.02 -3.28 -2.26
CA THR A 117 11.18 -4.21 -1.12
C THR A 117 9.95 -4.35 -0.24
N LYS A 118 9.08 -3.33 -0.19
CA LYS A 118 7.95 -3.27 0.75
C LYS A 118 6.60 -3.12 0.07
N TRP A 119 6.54 -2.58 -1.15
CA TRP A 119 5.29 -2.43 -1.87
C TRP A 119 5.04 -3.68 -2.72
N LYS A 120 4.21 -4.58 -2.19
CA LYS A 120 3.66 -5.72 -2.92
C LYS A 120 2.17 -5.76 -2.67
N VAL A 121 1.41 -6.07 -3.71
CA VAL A 121 -0.05 -6.09 -3.66
C VAL A 121 -0.52 -7.45 -4.14
N ALA A 122 -1.51 -7.99 -3.45
CA ALA A 122 -2.12 -9.27 -3.78
C ALA A 122 -3.65 -9.20 -3.71
N ILE A 123 -4.30 -10.10 -4.42
CA ILE A 123 -5.74 -10.29 -4.38
C ILE A 123 -6.05 -11.45 -3.45
N ILE A 124 -6.87 -11.16 -2.44
CA ILE A 124 -7.25 -12.12 -1.39
C ILE A 124 -8.77 -12.10 -1.22
N THR A 125 -9.33 -13.11 -0.55
CA THR A 125 -10.74 -13.10 -0.17
C THR A 125 -11.00 -12.22 1.05
N HIS A 126 -12.26 -11.83 1.30
CA HIS A 126 -12.63 -11.12 2.53
C HIS A 126 -12.36 -11.96 3.81
N GLU A 127 -12.47 -13.28 3.71
CA GLU A 127 -12.13 -14.22 4.78
C GLU A 127 -10.62 -14.21 5.08
N GLU A 128 -9.79 -14.14 4.04
CA GLU A 128 -8.34 -13.98 4.19
C GLU A 128 -7.99 -12.64 4.82
N ASP A 129 -8.65 -11.56 4.39
CA ASP A 129 -8.45 -10.20 4.94
C ASP A 129 -8.77 -10.14 6.44
N ALA A 130 -9.82 -10.82 6.90
CA ALA A 130 -10.22 -10.85 8.30
C ALA A 130 -9.13 -11.42 9.23
N ARG A 131 -8.22 -12.26 8.71
CA ARG A 131 -7.11 -12.86 9.48
C ARG A 131 -5.88 -11.97 9.56
N LEU A 132 -5.82 -10.88 8.79
CA LEU A 132 -4.63 -10.02 8.74
C LEU A 132 -4.57 -9.06 9.93
N ALA A 133 -3.45 -9.10 10.66
CA ALA A 133 -3.14 -8.09 11.66
C ALA A 133 -2.79 -6.75 10.99
N ARG A 134 -3.76 -5.82 10.93
CA ARG A 134 -3.65 -4.54 10.19
C ARG A 134 -2.65 -3.54 10.78
N SER A 135 -2.38 -3.63 12.09
CA SER A 135 -1.50 -2.69 12.80
C SER A 135 -0.03 -3.13 12.85
N LYS A 136 0.25 -4.42 12.68
CA LYS A 136 1.59 -5.00 12.85
C LYS A 136 2.45 -4.81 11.61
N LEU A 137 3.65 -4.29 11.78
CA LEU A 137 4.66 -4.21 10.72
C LEU A 137 5.50 -5.49 10.71
N TYR A 138 5.51 -6.18 9.58
CA TYR A 138 6.31 -7.39 9.37
C TYR A 138 7.63 -7.08 8.65
N LYS A 139 8.57 -8.03 8.71
CA LYS A 139 9.88 -7.92 8.05
C LYS A 139 9.75 -7.83 6.52
N SER A 140 8.77 -8.49 5.93
CA SER A 140 8.46 -8.43 4.50
C SER A 140 6.95 -8.61 4.26
N PRO A 141 6.45 -8.24 3.07
CA PRO A 141 5.12 -8.61 2.59
C PRO A 141 4.79 -10.09 2.77
N GLU A 142 5.72 -10.98 2.39
CA GLU A 142 5.55 -12.44 2.44
C GLU A 142 5.36 -12.91 3.87
N ALA A 143 6.21 -12.44 4.80
CA ALA A 143 6.12 -12.80 6.21
C ALA A 143 4.77 -12.39 6.82
N ARG A 144 4.15 -11.32 6.32
CA ARG A 144 2.80 -10.93 6.75
C ARG A 144 1.74 -11.91 6.25
N TRP A 145 1.77 -12.24 4.96
CA TRP A 145 0.80 -13.17 4.37
C TRP A 145 0.94 -14.59 4.93
N GLU A 146 2.17 -15.04 5.15
CA GLU A 146 2.47 -16.32 5.80
C GLU A 146 1.91 -16.38 7.23
N ALA A 147 2.08 -15.30 8.01
CA ALA A 147 1.51 -15.22 9.36
C ALA A 147 -0.03 -15.29 9.38
N ALA A 148 -0.69 -14.86 8.30
CA ALA A 148 -2.13 -14.99 8.10
C ALA A 148 -2.54 -16.29 7.39
N LYS A 149 -1.59 -17.19 7.12
CA LYS A 149 -1.78 -18.47 6.42
C LYS A 149 -2.42 -18.31 5.03
N ILE A 150 -2.08 -17.22 4.34
CA ILE A 150 -2.52 -16.96 2.96
C ILE A 150 -1.55 -17.68 2.02
N LYS A 151 -2.10 -18.41 1.05
CA LYS A 151 -1.32 -19.16 0.04
C LYS A 151 -1.58 -18.56 -1.33
N PHE A 152 -0.52 -18.29 -2.07
CA PHE A 152 -0.55 -17.82 -3.45
C PHE A 152 -0.31 -19.00 -4.41
#